data_AF-A0A814ANQ6-F1
#
_entry.id   AF-A0A814ANQ6-F1
#
_cell.length_a   1.000
_cell.length_b   1.000
_cell.length_c   1.000
_cell.angle_alpha   90.00
_cell.angle_beta   90.00
_cell.angle_gamma   90.00
#
_symmetry.space_group_name_H-M   'P 1'
#
loop_
_entity.id
_entity.type
_entity.pdbx_description
1 polymer ?
#
loop_
_entity_poly.entity_id
_entity_poly.type
_entity_poly.pdbx_seq_one_letter_code
_entity_poly.pdbx_strand_id
1 'polypeptide(L)'
;MHHFPCFINYKLQITSISHPLSSFDTSSSDLTSIGTTDEGYDGSSITSASTIIHGACLTLSDHDRIHVFMNEFVTKGLLLWVETNLKTFNEQITSRRGLTKFFSMPKKLFGSSTTTAKNVPSTSSTNLTNDSIEIRRAGDLAFLFQNYEFAYNNYYAAKRDLSRDQAPTFYAGVLEMCCLSNFMQESSASKAYPAQYMDEAIDIYSLACRLPIFATRCVLMSTEILKSKEAYDQAVQQFLKLSQEDSDLRGALFLEQASHCFLNYRPPYIRKYAFYMVIAGHRYLKAGQRLHALRCYTDVLSIYEKPNWSLALVRISFFKKN
;
A
#
# COMPACT_ATOMS: atom_id res chain seq x y z
N MET A 1 -8.15 -34.43 28.63
CA MET A 1 -9.53 -34.53 28.10
C MET A 1 -10.30 -33.31 28.53
N HIS A 2 -11.19 -32.82 27.65
CA HIS A 2 -11.98 -31.57 27.70
C HIS A 2 -11.36 -30.32 27.04
N HIS A 3 -11.34 -30.43 25.70
CA HIS A 3 -11.71 -29.43 24.68
C HIS A 3 -11.98 -27.98 25.10
N PHE A 4 -11.10 -27.09 24.64
CA PHE A 4 -11.46 -25.73 24.22
C PHE A 4 -11.50 -25.69 22.68
N PRO A 5 -12.66 -25.46 22.04
CA PRO A 5 -12.73 -25.16 20.61
C PRO A 5 -12.90 -23.65 20.42
N CYS A 6 -11.91 -22.99 19.81
CA CYS A 6 -12.04 -21.84 18.89
C CYS A 6 -10.65 -21.27 18.61
N PHE A 7 -9.85 -22.04 17.87
CA PHE A 7 -8.78 -21.47 17.08
C PHE A 7 -9.42 -20.81 15.86
N ILE A 8 -9.56 -19.48 15.88
CA ILE A 8 -9.75 -18.73 14.64
C ILE A 8 -8.38 -18.64 13.98
N ASN A 9 -8.09 -19.68 13.21
CA ASN A 9 -7.01 -19.73 12.24
C ASN A 9 -7.37 -18.72 11.13
N TYR A 10 -6.95 -17.46 11.26
CA TYR A 10 -6.83 -16.59 10.09
C TYR A 10 -5.61 -17.04 9.27
N LYS A 11 -5.69 -18.24 8.71
CA LYS A 11 -5.01 -18.53 7.46
C LYS A 11 -5.75 -17.66 6.46
N LEU A 12 -5.13 -16.56 6.03
CA LEU A 12 -5.48 -15.92 4.77
C LEU A 12 -5.41 -17.03 3.71
N GLN A 13 -6.54 -17.68 3.43
CA GLN A 13 -6.74 -18.28 2.14
C GLN A 13 -6.64 -17.10 1.18
N ILE A 14 -5.47 -16.95 0.58
CA ILE A 14 -5.33 -16.26 -0.70
C ILE A 14 -6.16 -17.12 -1.66
N THR A 15 -7.47 -16.93 -1.64
CA THR A 15 -8.31 -17.26 -2.79
C THR A 15 -7.67 -16.51 -3.94
N SER A 16 -7.27 -17.24 -4.97
CA SER A 16 -6.66 -16.72 -6.19
C SER A 16 -7.24 -15.35 -6.54
N ILE A 17 -6.41 -14.31 -6.46
CA ILE A 17 -6.80 -12.97 -6.91
C ILE A 17 -7.06 -13.13 -8.42
N SER A 18 -8.33 -13.19 -8.80
CA SER A 18 -8.73 -13.21 -10.20
C SER A 18 -8.30 -11.89 -10.83
N HIS A 19 -7.63 -12.00 -11.98
CA HIS A 19 -7.03 -10.88 -12.70
C HIS A 19 -8.06 -9.76 -12.93
N PRO A 20 -7.69 -8.47 -12.82
CA PRO A 20 -8.59 -7.30 -12.98
C PRO A 20 -9.18 -7.11 -14.39
N LEU A 21 -9.07 -8.11 -15.28
CA LEU A 21 -9.72 -8.16 -16.59
C LEU A 21 -10.75 -9.31 -16.68
N SER A 22 -11.03 -10.02 -15.58
CA SER A 22 -11.89 -11.22 -15.60
C SER A 22 -13.39 -10.94 -15.65
N SER A 23 -13.83 -9.69 -15.56
CA SER A 23 -15.24 -9.31 -15.79
C SER A 23 -15.38 -7.80 -15.96
N PHE A 24 -15.30 -7.31 -17.19
CA PHE A 24 -15.88 -6.00 -17.52
C PHE A 24 -17.35 -6.22 -17.87
N ASP A 25 -18.22 -6.04 -16.88
CA ASP A 25 -19.65 -5.87 -17.10
C ASP A 25 -19.84 -4.59 -17.93
N THR A 26 -20.19 -4.78 -19.20
CA THR A 26 -20.43 -3.68 -20.13
C THR A 26 -21.91 -3.33 -20.10
N SER A 27 -22.31 -2.48 -19.15
CA SER A 27 -23.60 -1.79 -19.20
C SER A 27 -23.39 -0.35 -19.66
N SER A 28 -23.45 -0.11 -20.97
CA SER A 28 -23.98 1.13 -21.60
C SER A 28 -23.50 1.27 -23.05
N SER A 29 -24.39 1.12 -24.04
CA SER A 29 -24.47 1.97 -25.24
C SER A 29 -25.67 1.57 -26.11
N ASP A 30 -26.76 2.28 -25.85
CA ASP A 30 -27.82 2.78 -26.72
C ASP A 30 -27.95 2.38 -28.22
N LEU A 31 -29.24 2.10 -28.53
CA LEU A 31 -30.04 2.47 -29.72
C LEU A 31 -29.84 1.70 -31.04
N THR A 32 -30.85 0.90 -31.43
CA THR A 32 -31.69 1.14 -32.64
C THR A 32 -32.80 0.08 -32.86
N SER A 33 -33.96 0.56 -33.34
CA SER A 33 -35.06 -0.11 -34.09
C SER A 33 -36.20 -0.87 -33.37
N ILE A 34 -37.34 -0.17 -33.21
CA ILE A 34 -38.70 -0.41 -33.81
C ILE A 34 -38.99 -1.84 -34.30
N GLY A 35 -40.10 -2.55 -33.99
CA GLY A 35 -41.33 -2.27 -33.24
C GLY A 35 -42.35 -3.44 -33.35
N THR A 36 -43.50 -3.33 -32.64
CA THR A 36 -44.78 -4.11 -32.70
C THR A 36 -44.72 -5.59 -32.27
N THR A 37 -45.61 -6.20 -31.45
CA THR A 37 -46.96 -5.92 -30.90
C THR A 37 -47.22 -6.77 -29.64
N ASP A 38 -47.93 -6.17 -28.68
CA ASP A 38 -48.96 -6.67 -27.74
C ASP A 38 -48.88 -7.98 -26.91
N GLU A 39 -49.23 -7.76 -25.63
CA GLU A 39 -49.95 -8.61 -24.64
C GLU A 39 -49.26 -9.79 -23.91
N GLY A 40 -49.33 -9.72 -22.57
CA GLY A 40 -49.42 -10.91 -21.70
C GLY A 40 -48.26 -11.13 -20.73
N TYR A 41 -48.37 -10.56 -19.53
CA TYR A 41 -47.50 -10.84 -18.38
C TYR A 41 -47.78 -12.24 -17.83
N ASP A 42 -46.82 -13.17 -17.95
CA ASP A 42 -46.69 -14.29 -17.02
C ASP A 42 -45.24 -14.80 -16.92
N GLY A 43 -44.76 -14.94 -15.69
CA GLY A 43 -43.61 -15.74 -15.25
C GLY A 43 -42.29 -15.66 -16.01
N SER A 44 -41.49 -14.58 -15.86
CA SER A 44 -40.10 -14.61 -16.33
C SER A 44 -39.17 -15.30 -15.32
N SER A 45 -38.99 -16.58 -15.57
CA SER A 45 -37.81 -17.39 -15.28
C SER A 45 -36.54 -16.56 -15.02
N ILE A 46 -35.81 -16.95 -13.96
CA ILE A 46 -34.43 -16.58 -13.72
C ILE A 46 -33.64 -16.90 -15.00
N THR A 47 -33.39 -15.89 -15.84
CA THR A 47 -32.43 -16.01 -16.93
C THR A 47 -31.06 -16.07 -16.26
N SER A 48 -30.61 -17.30 -15.99
CA SER A 48 -29.22 -17.60 -15.71
C SER A 48 -28.38 -16.93 -16.80
N ALA A 49 -27.71 -15.84 -16.44
CA ALA A 49 -26.77 -15.17 -17.31
C ALA A 49 -25.78 -16.22 -17.81
N SER A 50 -25.81 -16.51 -19.11
CA SER A 50 -24.87 -17.43 -19.72
C SER A 50 -23.47 -16.88 -19.44
N THR A 51 -22.72 -17.55 -18.57
CA THR A 51 -21.34 -17.18 -18.28
C THR A 51 -20.59 -17.20 -19.61
N ILE A 52 -20.15 -16.02 -20.08
CA ILE A 52 -19.40 -15.93 -21.34
C ILE A 52 -18.12 -16.73 -21.15
N ILE A 53 -18.03 -17.88 -21.81
CA ILE A 53 -16.83 -18.72 -21.76
C ILE A 53 -15.81 -18.11 -22.72
N HIS A 54 -14.92 -17.28 -22.17
CA HIS A 54 -13.78 -16.78 -22.92
C HIS A 54 -12.87 -17.95 -23.35
N GLY A 55 -12.45 -17.94 -24.61
CA GLY A 55 -11.58 -18.98 -25.16
C GLY A 55 -12.28 -20.26 -25.63
N ALA A 56 -13.63 -20.31 -25.65
CA ALA A 56 -14.38 -21.48 -26.11
C ALA A 56 -14.11 -21.89 -27.57
N CYS A 57 -13.57 -20.99 -28.38
CA CYS A 57 -13.20 -21.24 -29.77
C CYS A 57 -11.72 -21.59 -29.96
N LEU A 58 -10.92 -21.66 -28.89
CA LEU A 58 -9.51 -22.04 -28.97
C LEU A 58 -9.39 -23.55 -29.13
N THR A 59 -8.69 -23.99 -30.18
CA THR A 59 -8.33 -25.39 -30.33
C THR A 59 -7.15 -25.75 -29.44
N LEU A 60 -6.89 -27.04 -29.22
CA LEU A 60 -5.68 -27.50 -28.51
C LEU A 60 -4.39 -27.00 -29.20
N SER A 61 -4.39 -26.91 -30.54
CA SER A 61 -3.27 -26.32 -31.30
C SER A 61 -3.11 -24.82 -30.99
N ASP A 62 -4.19 -24.08 -30.77
CA ASP A 62 -4.10 -22.66 -30.43
C ASP A 62 -3.52 -22.48 -29.02
N HIS A 63 -3.90 -23.34 -28.08
CA HIS A 63 -3.27 -23.39 -26.76
C HIS A 63 -1.76 -23.63 -26.84
N ASP A 64 -1.32 -24.62 -27.64
CA ASP A 64 0.10 -24.89 -27.83
C ASP A 64 0.84 -23.68 -28.44
N ARG A 65 0.24 -23.03 -29.44
CA ARG A 65 0.80 -21.82 -30.07
C ARG A 65 0.87 -20.64 -29.10
N ILE A 66 -0.14 -20.46 -28.25
CA ILE A 66 -0.12 -19.43 -27.20
C ILE A 66 0.99 -19.73 -26.19
N HIS A 67 1.18 -20.98 -25.79
CA HIS A 67 2.29 -21.37 -24.91
C HIS A 67 3.65 -21.08 -25.53
N VAL A 68 3.86 -21.44 -26.81
CA VAL A 68 5.08 -21.13 -27.54
C VAL A 68 5.29 -19.62 -27.64
N PHE A 69 4.27 -18.87 -28.05
CA PHE A 69 4.32 -17.41 -28.13
C PHE A 69 4.68 -16.78 -26.79
N MET A 70 4.02 -17.18 -25.70
CA MET A 70 4.29 -16.64 -24.37
C MET A 70 5.74 -16.93 -23.94
N ASN A 71 6.25 -18.14 -24.21
CA ASN A 71 7.64 -18.47 -23.92
C ASN A 71 8.61 -17.60 -24.74
N GLU A 72 8.39 -17.45 -26.04
CA GLU A 72 9.24 -16.63 -26.90
C GLU A 72 9.16 -15.14 -26.53
N PHE A 73 7.96 -14.63 -26.26
CA PHE A 73 7.75 -13.26 -25.82
C PHE A 73 8.49 -12.99 -24.51
N VAL A 74 8.36 -13.87 -23.51
CA VAL A 74 9.01 -13.68 -22.21
C VAL A 74 10.53 -13.77 -22.33
N THR A 75 11.05 -14.79 -23.01
CA THR A 75 12.50 -15.07 -23.05
C THR A 75 13.25 -14.17 -24.03
N LYS A 76 12.71 -13.94 -25.23
CA LYS A 76 13.38 -13.19 -26.31
C LYS A 76 12.97 -11.73 -26.38
N GLY A 77 11.76 -11.41 -25.91
CA GLY A 77 11.23 -10.04 -25.93
C GLY A 77 11.42 -9.35 -24.59
N LEU A 78 10.62 -9.74 -23.60
CA LEU A 78 10.50 -9.06 -22.32
C LEU A 78 11.82 -9.08 -21.53
N LEU A 79 12.40 -10.26 -21.28
CA LEU A 79 13.62 -10.37 -20.47
C LEU A 79 14.77 -9.59 -21.09
N LEU A 80 14.98 -9.75 -22.40
CA LEU A 80 16.02 -9.04 -23.14
C LEU A 80 15.82 -7.52 -23.11
N TRP A 81 14.57 -7.05 -23.27
CA TRP A 81 14.25 -5.62 -23.15
C TRP A 81 14.58 -5.10 -21.75
N VAL A 82 14.22 -5.84 -20.69
CA VAL A 82 14.50 -5.44 -19.31
C VAL A 82 15.99 -5.38 -19.01
N GLU A 83 16.75 -6.39 -19.40
CA GLU A 83 18.22 -6.41 -19.24
C GLU A 83 18.87 -5.22 -19.93
N THR A 84 18.45 -4.93 -21.16
CA THR A 84 18.95 -3.78 -21.94
C THR A 84 18.64 -2.47 -21.24
N ASN A 85 17.39 -2.27 -20.79
CA ASN A 85 16.98 -1.04 -20.10
C ASN A 85 17.70 -0.86 -18.76
N LEU A 86 17.80 -1.92 -17.94
CA LEU A 86 18.52 -1.86 -16.67
C LEU A 86 20.00 -1.53 -16.87
N LYS A 87 20.62 -2.10 -17.91
CA LYS A 87 22.01 -1.77 -18.28
C LYS A 87 22.15 -0.30 -18.68
N THR A 88 21.28 0.19 -19.56
CA THR A 88 21.27 1.60 -19.98
C THR A 88 21.09 2.55 -18.80
N PHE A 89 20.13 2.26 -17.91
CA PHE A 89 19.93 3.05 -16.70
C PHE A 89 21.17 3.01 -15.80
N ASN A 90 21.77 1.84 -15.58
CA ASN A 90 22.94 1.72 -14.73
C ASN A 90 24.17 2.47 -15.28
N GLU A 91 24.38 2.46 -16.60
CA GLU A 91 25.43 3.23 -17.28
C GLU A 91 25.19 4.74 -17.14
N GLN A 92 23.94 5.20 -17.34
CA GLN A 92 23.56 6.61 -17.13
C GLN A 92 23.77 7.05 -15.68
N ILE A 93 23.42 6.21 -14.71
CA ILE A 93 23.57 6.53 -13.29
C ILE A 93 25.06 6.53 -12.88
N THR A 94 25.85 5.58 -13.38
CA THR A 94 27.28 5.44 -13.04
C THR A 94 28.12 6.55 -13.65
N SER A 95 27.91 6.87 -14.93
CA SER A 95 28.59 7.97 -15.62
C SER A 95 28.43 9.31 -14.90
N ARG A 96 27.24 9.55 -14.31
CA ARG A 96 26.95 10.76 -13.52
C ARG A 96 27.67 10.79 -12.17
N ARG A 97 27.81 9.65 -11.47
CA ARG A 97 28.55 9.57 -10.19
C ARG A 97 30.07 9.73 -10.34
N GLY A 98 30.62 9.41 -11.51
CA GLY A 98 32.05 9.53 -11.81
C GLY A 98 32.57 10.97 -11.92
N LEU A 99 31.71 11.92 -12.30
CA LEU A 99 32.12 13.31 -12.57
C LEU A 99 32.20 14.20 -11.33
N THR A 100 31.58 13.78 -10.21
CA THR A 100 31.56 14.57 -8.96
C THR A 100 32.74 14.35 -8.01
N LYS A 101 33.67 13.42 -8.31
CA LYS A 101 34.81 13.11 -7.41
C LYS A 101 36.14 13.78 -7.78
N PHE A 102 36.20 14.60 -8.84
CA PHE A 102 37.46 15.19 -9.31
C PHE A 102 37.60 16.71 -9.11
N PHE A 103 36.69 17.38 -8.39
CA PHE A 103 36.76 18.83 -8.17
C PHE A 103 36.77 19.31 -6.70
N SER A 104 37.00 18.42 -5.73
CA SER A 104 37.41 18.84 -4.37
C SER A 104 38.92 18.72 -4.20
N MET A 105 39.64 19.53 -4.97
CA MET A 105 41.02 19.87 -4.68
C MET A 105 40.99 21.10 -3.76
N PRO A 106 41.53 21.05 -2.52
CA PRO A 106 41.57 22.21 -1.65
C PRO A 106 42.55 23.22 -2.25
N LYS A 107 42.03 24.23 -2.96
CA LYS A 107 42.80 25.41 -3.34
C LYS A 107 43.06 26.27 -2.09
N LYS A 108 43.99 25.83 -1.26
CA LYS A 108 44.79 26.74 -0.43
C LYS A 108 46.06 27.03 -1.21
N LEU A 109 46.06 28.10 -2.00
CA LEU A 109 47.29 28.82 -2.33
C LEU A 109 46.93 30.26 -2.75
N PHE A 110 47.43 31.21 -1.96
CA PHE A 110 47.53 32.66 -2.19
C PHE A 110 46.26 33.54 -2.19
N GLY A 111 46.11 34.31 -1.09
CA GLY A 111 46.39 35.75 -1.14
C GLY A 111 45.30 36.72 -1.63
N SER A 112 44.63 37.34 -0.65
CA SER A 112 44.23 38.77 -0.59
C SER A 112 43.22 39.39 -1.59
N SER A 113 42.29 40.13 -0.98
CA SER A 113 41.52 41.29 -1.46
C SER A 113 40.18 41.09 -2.19
N THR A 114 39.13 41.50 -1.45
CA THR A 114 37.93 42.25 -1.88
C THR A 114 37.32 41.96 -3.25
N THR A 115 36.09 41.43 -3.26
CA THR A 115 34.90 42.16 -3.75
C THR A 115 33.65 41.29 -3.62
N THR A 116 32.58 41.94 -3.18
CA THR A 116 31.23 41.42 -2.98
C THR A 116 30.62 41.00 -4.32
N ALA A 117 30.64 39.71 -4.64
CA ALA A 117 29.83 39.14 -5.71
C ALA A 117 28.61 38.46 -5.09
N LYS A 118 27.43 39.07 -5.29
CA LYS A 118 26.14 38.45 -5.05
C LYS A 118 26.06 37.18 -5.91
N ASN A 119 26.12 36.02 -5.28
CA ASN A 119 25.75 34.77 -5.93
C ASN A 119 24.26 34.82 -6.24
N VAL A 120 23.94 35.01 -7.52
CA VAL A 120 22.65 34.65 -8.10
C VAL A 120 22.54 33.13 -7.98
N PRO A 121 21.52 32.56 -7.33
CA PRO A 121 21.31 31.12 -7.42
C PRO A 121 20.89 30.85 -8.87
N SER A 122 21.76 30.16 -9.60
CA SER A 122 21.41 29.60 -10.90
C SER A 122 20.24 28.65 -10.71
N THR A 123 19.09 29.04 -11.25
CA THR A 123 17.91 28.19 -11.42
C THR A 123 18.28 27.00 -12.31
N SER A 124 18.72 25.91 -11.70
CA SER A 124 18.93 24.59 -12.32
C SER A 124 17.99 23.53 -11.72
N SER A 125 16.86 23.95 -11.18
CA SER A 125 15.88 23.09 -10.48
C SER A 125 15.04 22.20 -11.39
N THR A 126 15.10 22.36 -12.72
CA THR A 126 14.30 21.56 -13.66
C THR A 126 15.04 20.33 -14.22
N ASN A 127 16.37 20.25 -14.12
CA ASN A 127 17.11 19.08 -14.61
C ASN A 127 17.33 18.01 -13.53
N LEU A 128 17.38 18.39 -12.24
CA LEU A 128 17.62 17.46 -11.12
C LEU A 128 16.44 16.51 -10.86
N THR A 129 15.22 16.98 -11.16
CA THR A 129 13.99 16.20 -11.04
C THR A 129 13.93 15.06 -12.05
N ASN A 130 14.34 15.30 -13.31
CA ASN A 130 14.37 14.28 -14.35
C ASN A 130 15.32 13.13 -13.98
N ASP A 131 16.51 13.46 -13.48
CA ASP A 131 17.54 12.48 -13.11
C ASP A 131 17.08 11.56 -11.97
N SER A 132 16.48 12.14 -10.94
CA SER A 132 16.00 11.39 -9.79
C SER A 132 14.81 10.49 -10.16
N ILE A 133 13.98 10.93 -11.10
CA ILE A 133 12.88 10.14 -11.67
C ILE A 133 13.41 8.98 -12.52
N GLU A 134 14.48 9.18 -13.30
CA GLU A 134 15.13 8.08 -14.06
C GLU A 134 15.72 7.03 -13.13
N ILE A 135 16.42 7.43 -12.07
CA ILE A 135 16.93 6.52 -11.03
C ILE A 135 15.77 5.74 -10.39
N ARG A 136 14.66 6.41 -10.10
CA ARG A 136 13.47 5.77 -9.55
C ARG A 136 12.90 4.73 -10.53
N ARG A 137 12.76 5.06 -11.82
CA ARG A 137 12.28 4.12 -12.86
C ARG A 137 13.14 2.87 -12.94
N ALA A 138 14.46 3.02 -12.83
CA ALA A 138 15.38 1.88 -12.77
C ALA A 138 15.11 1.00 -11.53
N GLY A 139 14.84 1.64 -10.39
CA GLY A 139 14.41 0.95 -9.16
C GLY A 139 13.07 0.23 -9.31
N ASP A 140 12.08 0.87 -9.92
CA ASP A 140 10.74 0.30 -10.15
C ASP A 140 10.82 -0.93 -11.06
N LEU A 141 11.59 -0.85 -12.16
CA LEU A 141 11.82 -1.96 -13.07
C LEU A 141 12.52 -3.13 -12.38
N ALA A 142 13.55 -2.86 -11.58
CA ALA A 142 14.25 -3.89 -10.83
C ALA A 142 13.36 -4.54 -9.76
N PHE A 143 12.49 -3.76 -9.11
CA PHE A 143 11.54 -4.26 -8.13
C PHE A 143 10.54 -5.24 -8.76
N LEU A 144 10.03 -4.93 -9.96
CA LEU A 144 9.12 -5.82 -10.71
C LEU A 144 9.76 -7.18 -11.03
N PHE A 145 11.07 -7.20 -11.26
CA PHE A 145 11.86 -8.41 -11.54
C PHE A 145 12.49 -9.03 -10.28
N GLN A 146 12.01 -8.64 -9.10
CA GLN A 146 12.44 -9.16 -7.79
C GLN A 146 13.93 -8.95 -7.48
N ASN A 147 14.61 -8.06 -8.21
CA ASN A 147 15.96 -7.62 -7.85
C ASN A 147 15.86 -6.50 -6.81
N TYR A 148 15.43 -6.88 -5.60
CA TYR A 148 15.11 -5.95 -4.52
C TYR A 148 16.34 -5.21 -3.98
N GLU A 149 17.53 -5.82 -4.04
CA GLU A 149 18.78 -5.16 -3.65
C GLU A 149 19.12 -4.00 -4.60
N PHE A 150 19.09 -4.23 -5.91
CA PHE A 150 19.33 -3.17 -6.88
C PHE A 150 18.23 -2.09 -6.80
N ALA A 151 16.97 -2.50 -6.61
CA ALA A 151 15.87 -1.57 -6.41
C ALA A 151 16.12 -0.64 -5.20
N TYR A 152 16.46 -1.21 -4.03
CA TYR A 152 16.76 -0.45 -2.82
C TYR A 152 17.88 0.57 -3.04
N ASN A 153 18.98 0.16 -3.65
CA ASN A 153 20.12 1.05 -3.90
C ASN A 153 19.76 2.24 -4.79
N ASN A 154 18.86 2.04 -5.77
CA ASN A 154 18.36 3.11 -6.63
C ASN A 154 17.41 4.05 -5.87
N TYR A 155 16.44 3.51 -5.12
CA TYR A 155 15.55 4.36 -4.30
C TYR A 155 16.32 5.16 -3.25
N TYR A 156 17.30 4.53 -2.59
CA TYR A 156 18.12 5.21 -1.60
C TYR A 156 18.95 6.35 -2.21
N ALA A 157 19.43 6.17 -3.45
CA ALA A 157 20.09 7.24 -4.19
C ALA A 157 19.12 8.38 -4.57
N ALA A 158 17.95 8.03 -5.11
CA ALA A 158 16.92 9.01 -5.50
C ALA A 158 16.39 9.80 -4.30
N LYS A 159 16.33 9.18 -3.10
CA LYS A 159 15.88 9.83 -1.86
C LYS A 159 16.62 11.13 -1.59
N ARG A 160 17.95 11.12 -1.68
CA ARG A 160 18.79 12.28 -1.33
C ARG A 160 18.50 13.46 -2.24
N ASP A 161 18.30 13.20 -3.52
CA ASP A 161 18.14 14.25 -4.52
C ASP A 161 16.68 14.78 -4.51
N LEU A 162 15.68 13.90 -4.37
CA LEU A 162 14.26 14.29 -4.23
C LEU A 162 13.95 15.05 -2.94
N SER A 163 14.70 14.81 -1.85
CA SER A 163 14.54 15.58 -0.61
C SER A 163 14.81 17.07 -0.78
N ARG A 164 15.58 17.45 -1.82
CA ARG A 164 15.94 18.84 -2.13
C ARG A 164 14.95 19.52 -3.08
N ASP A 165 14.21 18.75 -3.87
CA ASP A 165 13.48 19.23 -5.06
C ASP A 165 12.04 19.71 -4.82
N GLN A 166 11.64 20.04 -3.58
CA GLN A 166 10.28 20.50 -3.24
C GLN A 166 9.13 19.65 -3.84
N ALA A 167 9.37 18.35 -4.07
CA ALA A 167 8.41 17.45 -4.71
C ALA A 167 7.96 16.35 -3.72
N PRO A 168 7.16 16.71 -2.69
CA PRO A 168 6.91 15.86 -1.52
C PRO A 168 6.25 14.52 -1.86
N THR A 169 5.34 14.49 -2.83
CA THR A 169 4.65 13.26 -3.25
C THR A 169 5.61 12.21 -3.82
N PHE A 170 6.58 12.65 -4.64
CA PHE A 170 7.57 11.76 -5.22
C PHE A 170 8.57 11.29 -4.17
N TYR A 171 9.01 12.20 -3.29
CA TYR A 171 9.88 11.87 -2.17
C TYR A 171 9.25 10.83 -1.24
N ALA A 172 8.00 11.02 -0.82
CA ALA A 172 7.27 10.06 0.00
C ALA A 172 7.17 8.68 -0.66
N GLY A 173 6.90 8.63 -1.97
CA GLY A 173 6.84 7.35 -2.69
C GLY A 173 8.20 6.64 -2.77
N VAL A 174 9.31 7.38 -2.82
CA VAL A 174 10.65 6.77 -2.77
C VAL A 174 10.96 6.24 -1.37
N LEU A 175 10.51 6.92 -0.31
CA LEU A 175 10.63 6.41 1.06
C LEU A 175 9.89 5.09 1.24
N GLU A 176 8.66 4.99 0.75
CA GLU A 176 7.89 3.74 0.77
C GLU A 176 8.63 2.61 0.05
N MET A 177 9.10 2.89 -1.16
CA MET A 177 9.80 1.88 -1.95
C MET A 177 11.16 1.48 -1.36
N CYS A 178 11.86 2.38 -0.66
CA CYS A 178 13.03 2.02 0.15
C CYS A 178 12.67 0.99 1.22
N CYS A 179 11.60 1.21 1.98
CA CYS A 179 11.16 0.27 3.02
C CYS A 179 10.69 -1.06 2.44
N LEU A 180 9.87 -1.03 1.38
CA LEU A 180 9.36 -2.23 0.73
C LEU A 180 10.50 -3.07 0.13
N SER A 181 11.39 -2.45 -0.65
CA SER A 181 12.54 -3.18 -1.21
C SER A 181 13.48 -3.73 -0.14
N ASN A 182 13.67 -3.03 0.99
CA ASN A 182 14.44 -3.57 2.11
C ASN A 182 13.73 -4.76 2.79
N PHE A 183 12.40 -4.69 2.94
CA PHE A 183 11.61 -5.77 3.52
C PHE A 183 11.61 -7.03 2.64
N MET A 184 11.49 -6.87 1.32
CA MET A 184 11.46 -7.99 0.35
C MET A 184 12.83 -8.65 0.15
N GLN A 185 13.92 -8.02 0.56
CA GLN A 185 15.24 -8.66 0.64
C GLN A 185 15.26 -9.62 1.84
N GLU A 186 14.62 -10.79 1.71
CA GLU A 186 14.49 -11.83 2.74
C GLU A 186 15.84 -12.33 3.33
N SER A 187 16.99 -11.83 2.85
CA SER A 187 18.33 -12.39 3.08
C SER A 187 19.35 -11.45 3.72
N SER A 188 18.97 -10.35 4.39
CA SER A 188 19.96 -9.56 5.15
C SER A 188 19.63 -9.46 6.63
N ALA A 189 20.00 -10.51 7.38
CA ALA A 189 20.06 -10.52 8.85
C ALA A 189 20.90 -9.37 9.47
N SER A 190 21.54 -8.54 8.65
CA SER A 190 22.47 -7.49 9.01
C SER A 190 21.89 -6.06 8.92
N LYS A 191 20.81 -5.81 8.17
CA LYS A 191 20.26 -4.45 8.00
C LYS A 191 18.95 -4.29 8.76
N ALA A 192 18.96 -3.42 9.79
CA ALA A 192 17.75 -3.04 10.49
C ALA A 192 16.74 -2.39 9.54
N TYR A 193 15.46 -2.76 9.67
CA TYR A 193 14.37 -2.22 8.85
C TYR A 193 14.23 -0.70 9.09
N PRO A 194 14.23 0.14 8.04
CA PRO A 194 14.21 1.60 8.18
C PRO A 194 12.78 2.13 8.43
N ALA A 195 12.14 1.75 9.53
CA ALA A 195 10.75 2.10 9.85
C ALA A 195 10.45 3.61 9.78
N GLN A 196 11.41 4.45 10.18
CA GLN A 196 11.33 5.90 10.13
C GLN A 196 10.99 6.48 8.75
N TYR A 197 11.33 5.79 7.65
CA TYR A 197 11.00 6.28 6.32
C TYR A 197 9.51 6.09 5.99
N MET A 198 8.87 5.04 6.50
CA MET A 198 7.40 4.90 6.40
C MET A 198 6.69 5.97 7.23
N ASP A 199 7.15 6.23 8.45
CA ASP A 199 6.56 7.28 9.30
C ASP A 199 6.65 8.66 8.63
N GLU A 200 7.82 8.98 8.07
CA GLU A 200 8.06 10.21 7.31
C GLU A 200 7.15 10.27 6.06
N ALA A 201 7.00 9.17 5.31
CA ALA A 201 6.11 9.11 4.16
C ALA A 201 4.64 9.33 4.54
N ILE A 202 4.18 8.72 5.64
CA ILE A 202 2.83 8.92 6.18
C ILE A 202 2.61 10.40 6.51
N ASP A 203 3.56 11.04 7.19
CA ASP A 203 3.47 12.46 7.52
C ASP A 203 3.42 13.35 6.27
N ILE A 204 4.25 13.05 5.28
CA ILE A 204 4.24 13.80 4.02
C ILE A 204 2.88 13.66 3.32
N TYR A 205 2.34 12.44 3.21
CA TYR A 205 1.05 12.23 2.55
C TYR A 205 -0.11 12.90 3.29
N SER A 206 -0.16 12.78 4.62
CA SER A 206 -1.24 13.34 5.43
C SER A 206 -1.14 14.87 5.55
N LEU A 207 0.04 15.41 5.88
CA LEU A 207 0.20 16.81 6.29
C LEU A 207 0.63 17.72 5.13
N ALA A 208 1.64 17.31 4.37
CA ALA A 208 2.22 18.16 3.32
C ALA A 208 1.43 18.08 2.01
N CYS A 209 1.11 16.86 1.56
CA CYS A 209 0.40 16.64 0.30
C CYS A 209 -1.13 16.69 0.44
N ARG A 210 -1.66 16.40 1.64
CA ARG A 210 -3.11 16.23 1.90
C ARG A 210 -3.76 15.20 0.99
N LEU A 211 -3.11 14.05 0.82
CA LEU A 211 -3.55 12.94 -0.02
C LEU A 211 -3.95 11.73 0.87
N PRO A 212 -5.17 11.72 1.44
CA PRO A 212 -5.58 10.74 2.44
C PRO A 212 -5.59 9.29 1.93
N ILE A 213 -5.82 9.09 0.62
CA ILE A 213 -5.77 7.76 0.01
C ILE A 213 -4.34 7.19 0.00
N PHE A 214 -3.34 8.03 -0.25
CA PHE A 214 -1.94 7.62 -0.22
C PHE A 214 -1.44 7.39 1.20
N ALA A 215 -1.83 8.25 2.15
CA ALA A 215 -1.54 8.02 3.57
C ALA A 215 -2.15 6.69 4.06
N THR A 216 -3.40 6.41 3.67
CA THR A 216 -4.09 5.15 4.00
C THR A 216 -3.36 3.93 3.44
N ARG A 217 -3.00 3.96 2.15
CA ARG A 217 -2.22 2.90 1.52
C ARG A 217 -0.88 2.69 2.22
N CYS A 218 -0.17 3.78 2.54
CA CYS A 218 1.13 3.75 3.21
C CYS A 218 1.04 3.11 4.60
N VAL A 219 0.05 3.51 5.42
CA VAL A 219 -0.19 2.92 6.75
C VAL A 219 -0.55 1.44 6.64
N LEU A 220 -1.43 1.04 5.72
CA LEU A 220 -1.79 -0.37 5.56
C LEU A 220 -0.56 -1.22 5.22
N MET A 221 0.26 -0.79 4.25
CA MET A 221 1.48 -1.52 3.92
C MET A 221 2.49 -1.53 5.07
N SER A 222 2.73 -0.38 5.72
CA SER A 222 3.66 -0.26 6.84
C SER A 222 3.28 -1.17 8.00
N THR A 223 1.99 -1.17 8.37
CA THR A 223 1.50 -1.95 9.51
C THR A 223 1.53 -3.45 9.25
N GLU A 224 1.31 -3.91 8.02
CA GLU A 224 1.54 -5.32 7.66
C GLU A 224 3.01 -5.73 7.83
N ILE A 225 3.95 -4.89 7.37
CA ILE A 225 5.38 -5.12 7.56
C ILE A 225 5.74 -5.16 9.06
N LEU A 226 5.26 -4.19 9.84
CA LEU A 226 5.51 -4.12 11.27
C LEU A 226 4.93 -5.33 12.02
N LYS A 227 3.72 -5.77 11.67
CA LYS A 227 3.11 -6.98 12.24
C LYS A 227 3.94 -8.24 11.92
N SER A 228 4.45 -8.37 10.69
CA SER A 228 5.33 -9.49 10.32
C SER A 228 6.63 -9.53 11.13
N LYS A 229 7.06 -8.38 11.66
CA LYS A 229 8.25 -8.23 12.52
C LYS A 229 7.91 -8.22 14.03
N GLU A 230 6.67 -8.55 14.40
CA GLU A 230 6.15 -8.47 15.77
C GLU A 230 6.25 -7.07 16.42
N ALA A 231 6.42 -6.01 15.62
CA ALA A 231 6.53 -4.62 16.08
C ALA A 231 5.15 -3.96 16.26
N TYR A 232 4.31 -4.58 17.09
CA TYR A 232 2.90 -4.17 17.28
C TYR A 232 2.75 -2.77 17.90
N ASP A 233 3.70 -2.30 18.70
CA ASP A 233 3.71 -0.93 19.26
C ASP A 233 3.71 0.14 18.17
N GLN A 234 4.61 0.01 17.20
CA GLN A 234 4.72 0.96 16.09
C GLN A 234 3.49 0.90 15.18
N ALA A 235 2.98 -0.31 14.92
CA ALA A 235 1.79 -0.48 14.09
C ALA A 235 0.55 0.21 14.72
N VAL A 236 0.36 0.05 16.03
CA VAL A 236 -0.71 0.73 16.77
C VAL A 236 -0.56 2.24 16.67
N GLN A 237 0.65 2.79 16.83
CA GLN A 237 0.88 4.23 16.74
C GLN A 237 0.46 4.79 15.37
N GLN A 238 0.81 4.10 14.28
CA GLN A 238 0.44 4.50 12.92
C GLN A 238 -1.07 4.44 12.69
N PHE A 239 -1.75 3.36 13.13
CA PHE A 239 -3.20 3.28 13.04
C PHE A 239 -3.91 4.37 13.84
N LEU A 240 -3.50 4.59 15.09
CA LEU A 240 -4.11 5.59 15.96
C LEU A 240 -3.91 7.01 15.42
N LYS A 241 -2.74 7.30 14.86
CA LYS A 241 -2.45 8.59 14.19
C LYS A 241 -3.43 8.85 13.04
N LEU A 242 -3.55 7.90 12.11
CA LEU A 242 -4.41 8.07 10.94
C LEU A 242 -5.91 7.96 11.27
N SER A 243 -6.26 7.39 12.43
CA SER A 243 -7.63 7.38 12.90
C SER A 243 -8.17 8.77 13.19
N GLN A 244 -7.34 9.75 13.53
CA GLN A 244 -7.81 11.08 13.94
C GLN A 244 -8.27 11.96 12.77
N GLU A 245 -8.11 11.52 11.52
CA GLU A 245 -8.50 12.26 10.33
C GLU A 245 -10.03 12.24 10.06
N ASP A 246 -10.49 13.13 9.17
CA ASP A 246 -11.91 13.54 9.00
C ASP A 246 -12.91 12.45 8.54
N SER A 247 -12.45 11.23 8.23
CA SER A 247 -13.32 10.16 7.75
C SER A 247 -13.70 9.21 8.89
N ASP A 248 -14.98 9.20 9.27
CA ASP A 248 -15.50 8.30 10.30
C ASP A 248 -15.33 6.83 9.96
N LEU A 249 -15.58 6.43 8.71
CA LEU A 249 -15.44 5.04 8.28
C LEU A 249 -13.98 4.57 8.37
N ARG A 250 -13.07 5.33 7.78
CA ARG A 250 -11.64 5.00 7.78
C ARG A 250 -11.08 5.00 9.19
N GLY A 251 -11.45 5.98 9.99
CA GLY A 251 -11.00 6.07 11.35
C GLY A 251 -11.55 4.94 12.23
N ALA A 252 -12.78 4.48 12.01
CA ALA A 252 -13.31 3.28 12.64
C ALA A 252 -12.48 2.04 12.30
N LEU A 253 -12.16 1.85 11.01
CA LEU A 253 -11.35 0.75 10.52
C LEU A 253 -9.97 0.71 11.20
N PHE A 254 -9.28 1.85 11.27
CA PHE A 254 -7.95 1.87 11.91
C PHE A 254 -8.02 1.67 13.43
N LEU A 255 -9.06 2.14 14.11
CA LEU A 255 -9.25 1.86 15.54
C LEU A 255 -9.48 0.36 15.78
N GLU A 256 -10.28 -0.28 14.93
CA GLU A 256 -10.49 -1.73 14.97
C GLU A 256 -9.17 -2.48 14.72
N GLN A 257 -8.41 -2.12 13.68
CA GLN A 257 -7.11 -2.76 13.41
C GLN A 257 -6.09 -2.54 14.54
N ALA A 258 -6.01 -1.32 15.10
CA ALA A 258 -5.17 -1.03 16.27
C ALA A 258 -5.58 -1.88 17.48
N SER A 259 -6.89 -2.10 17.67
CA SER A 259 -7.38 -2.93 18.76
C SER A 259 -6.86 -4.36 18.65
N HIS A 260 -6.89 -4.96 17.44
CA HIS A 260 -6.42 -6.33 17.22
C HIS A 260 -4.92 -6.46 17.45
N CYS A 261 -4.13 -5.43 17.14
CA CYS A 261 -2.71 -5.42 17.49
C CYS A 261 -2.49 -5.60 19.00
N PHE A 262 -3.32 -5.04 19.88
CA PHE A 262 -3.18 -5.20 21.34
C PHE A 262 -3.34 -6.63 21.85
N LEU A 263 -4.04 -7.49 21.11
CA LEU A 263 -4.18 -8.91 21.46
C LEU A 263 -2.90 -9.71 21.16
N ASN A 264 -2.02 -9.21 20.29
CA ASN A 264 -0.78 -9.89 19.91
C ASN A 264 0.41 -9.53 20.84
N TYR A 265 0.21 -8.65 21.83
CA TYR A 265 1.23 -8.34 22.83
C TYR A 265 1.46 -9.53 23.76
N ARG A 266 2.64 -9.59 24.39
CA ARG A 266 2.99 -10.58 25.40
C ARG A 266 3.35 -9.87 26.71
N PRO A 267 2.46 -9.84 27.73
CA PRO A 267 1.09 -10.35 27.76
C PRO A 267 0.09 -9.48 26.96
N PRO A 268 -1.07 -10.04 26.55
CA PRO A 268 -2.04 -9.33 25.72
C PRO A 268 -2.73 -8.19 26.49
N TYR A 269 -2.94 -7.05 25.81
CA TYR A 269 -3.58 -5.87 26.40
C TYR A 269 -5.10 -5.87 26.17
N ILE A 270 -5.79 -6.82 26.80
CA ILE A 270 -7.23 -7.08 26.63
C ILE A 270 -8.08 -5.82 26.92
N ARG A 271 -7.71 -5.02 27.92
CA ARG A 271 -8.44 -3.79 28.25
C ARG A 271 -8.31 -2.72 27.17
N LYS A 272 -7.13 -2.57 26.56
CA LYS A 272 -6.92 -1.65 25.43
C LYS A 272 -7.70 -2.13 24.21
N TYR A 273 -7.65 -3.43 23.90
CA TYR A 273 -8.47 -4.02 22.85
C TYR A 273 -9.95 -3.65 23.01
N ALA A 274 -10.54 -3.94 24.17
CA ALA A 274 -11.96 -3.67 24.42
C ALA A 274 -12.30 -2.18 24.28
N PHE A 275 -11.47 -1.31 24.85
CA PHE A 275 -11.64 0.14 24.76
C PHE A 275 -11.67 0.65 23.32
N TYR A 276 -10.69 0.28 22.50
CA TYR A 276 -10.60 0.75 21.11
C TYR A 276 -11.68 0.15 20.21
N MET A 277 -12.10 -1.10 20.44
CA MET A 277 -13.23 -1.71 19.75
C MET A 277 -14.56 -0.98 20.00
N VAL A 278 -14.81 -0.53 21.24
CA VAL A 278 -16.01 0.27 21.55
C VAL A 278 -16.00 1.61 20.81
N ILE A 279 -14.82 2.26 20.73
CA ILE A 279 -14.66 3.52 19.97
C ILE A 279 -14.84 3.29 18.47
N ALA A 280 -14.27 2.20 17.93
CA ALA A 280 -14.46 1.80 16.53
C ALA A 280 -15.95 1.60 16.22
N GLY A 281 -16.67 0.85 17.06
CA GLY A 281 -18.12 0.65 16.93
C GLY A 281 -18.90 1.96 16.90
N HIS A 282 -18.55 2.93 17.77
CA HIS A 282 -19.19 4.25 17.76
C HIS A 282 -18.97 5.01 16.45
N ARG A 283 -17.77 4.93 15.88
CA ARG A 283 -17.46 5.58 14.59
C ARG A 283 -18.09 4.87 13.40
N TYR A 284 -18.18 3.55 13.43
CA TYR A 284 -18.94 2.80 12.43
C TYR A 284 -20.40 3.23 12.38
N LEU A 285 -21.04 3.49 13.54
CA LEU A 285 -22.41 4.02 13.57
C LEU A 285 -22.52 5.41 12.95
N LYS A 286 -21.58 6.31 13.25
CA LYS A 286 -21.53 7.64 12.62
C LYS A 286 -21.39 7.53 11.10
N ALA A 287 -20.64 6.55 10.62
CA ALA A 287 -20.48 6.24 9.21
C ALA A 287 -21.66 5.44 8.60
N GLY A 288 -22.74 5.17 9.35
CA GLY A 288 -23.90 4.41 8.88
C GLY A 288 -23.71 2.89 8.83
N GLN A 289 -22.56 2.37 9.25
CA GLN A 289 -22.18 0.96 9.21
C GLN A 289 -22.66 0.19 10.44
N ARG A 290 -23.98 -0.02 10.56
CA ARG A 290 -24.61 -0.66 11.74
C ARG A 290 -24.13 -2.09 11.99
N LEU A 291 -23.93 -2.88 10.95
CA LEU A 291 -23.48 -4.27 11.07
C LEU A 291 -22.06 -4.37 11.64
N HIS A 292 -21.14 -3.51 11.15
CA HIS A 292 -19.78 -3.45 11.70
C HIS A 292 -19.77 -2.95 13.14
N ALA A 293 -20.60 -1.97 13.47
CA ALA A 293 -20.73 -1.50 14.86
C ALA A 293 -21.25 -2.60 15.80
N LEU A 294 -22.29 -3.33 15.39
CA LEU A 294 -22.83 -4.44 16.17
C LEU A 294 -21.75 -5.50 16.41
N ARG A 295 -21.00 -5.89 15.37
CA ARG A 295 -19.86 -6.81 15.48
C ARG A 295 -18.86 -6.33 16.54
N CYS A 296 -18.43 -5.06 16.45
CA CYS A 296 -17.45 -4.53 17.39
C CYS A 296 -17.94 -4.59 18.85
N TYR A 297 -19.23 -4.34 19.09
CA TYR A 297 -19.80 -4.42 20.43
C TYR A 297 -20.01 -5.86 20.92
N THR A 298 -20.41 -6.77 20.04
CA THR A 298 -20.57 -8.18 20.41
C THR A 298 -19.24 -8.82 20.78
N ASP A 299 -18.16 -8.48 20.07
CA ASP A 299 -16.84 -9.06 20.30
C ASP A 299 -16.28 -8.74 21.70
N VAL A 300 -16.66 -7.58 22.27
CA VAL A 300 -16.17 -7.11 23.58
C VAL A 300 -17.15 -7.31 24.72
N LEU A 301 -18.39 -7.75 24.45
CA LEU A 301 -19.45 -7.87 25.45
C LEU A 301 -19.02 -8.78 26.62
N SER A 302 -18.46 -9.95 26.31
CA SER A 302 -17.99 -10.93 27.31
C SER A 302 -16.87 -10.39 28.22
N ILE A 303 -16.13 -9.37 27.77
CA ILE A 303 -15.07 -8.73 28.55
C ILE A 303 -15.67 -7.81 29.62
N TYR A 304 -16.78 -7.13 29.30
CA TYR A 304 -17.46 -6.19 30.17
C TYR A 304 -18.52 -6.82 31.09
N GLU A 305 -19.04 -8.00 30.76
CA GLU A 305 -19.98 -8.76 31.61
C GLU A 305 -19.32 -9.32 32.89
N LYS A 306 -17.99 -9.34 32.95
CA LYS A 306 -17.27 -9.72 34.18
C LYS A 306 -17.50 -8.65 35.27
N PRO A 307 -17.70 -9.04 36.54
CA PRO A 307 -18.40 -8.27 37.57
C PRO A 307 -17.82 -6.90 37.99
N ASN A 308 -16.76 -6.41 37.35
CA ASN A 308 -16.06 -5.18 37.75
C ASN A 308 -16.25 -3.99 36.78
N TRP A 309 -17.18 -4.05 35.80
CA TRP A 309 -17.28 -3.04 34.73
C TRP A 309 -18.70 -2.57 34.38
N SER A 310 -19.51 -2.24 35.39
CA SER A 310 -20.92 -1.79 35.23
C SER A 310 -21.16 -0.49 34.45
N LEU A 311 -20.12 0.20 33.92
CA LEU A 311 -20.29 1.44 33.15
C LEU A 311 -20.39 1.25 31.62
N ALA A 312 -19.85 0.15 31.06
CA ALA A 312 -19.84 -0.08 29.60
C ALA A 312 -21.16 -0.66 29.05
N LEU A 313 -21.96 -1.27 29.91
CA LEU A 313 -23.20 -1.96 29.54
C LEU A 313 -24.31 -1.02 29.05
N VAL A 314 -24.26 0.27 29.41
CA VAL A 314 -25.32 1.23 29.08
C VAL A 314 -25.39 1.56 27.57
N ARG A 315 -24.28 1.44 26.83
CA ARG A 315 -24.28 1.73 25.38
C ARG A 315 -24.65 0.51 24.52
N ILE A 316 -24.35 -0.70 25.00
CA ILE A 316 -24.65 -1.95 24.29
C ILE A 316 -26.14 -2.30 24.35
N SER A 317 -26.80 -2.01 25.48
CA SER A 317 -28.23 -2.28 25.66
C SER A 317 -29.14 -1.45 24.73
N PHE A 318 -28.64 -0.33 24.19
CA PHE A 318 -29.37 0.50 23.23
C PHE A 318 -29.47 -0.13 21.82
N PHE A 319 -28.49 -0.94 21.40
CA PHE A 319 -28.47 -1.56 20.06
C PHE A 319 -29.32 -2.83 19.94
N LYS A 320 -29.74 -3.42 21.06
CA LYS A 320 -30.54 -4.64 21.07
C LYS A 320 -32.05 -4.38 20.99
N LYS A 321 -32.48 -3.12 20.84
CA LYS A 321 -33.89 -2.68 20.96
C LYS A 321 -34.48 -1.94 19.75
N ASN A 322 -33.79 -1.88 18.60
CA ASN A 322 -34.34 -1.37 17.33
C ASN A 322 -33.93 -2.29 16.17
#